data_AF-A0A5C7S3V0-F1
#
_entry.id   AF-A0A5C7S3V0-F1
#
_cell.length_a   1.000
_cell.length_b   1.000
_cell.length_c   1.000
_cell.angle_alpha   90.00
_cell.angle_beta   90.00
_cell.angle_gamma   90.00
#
_symmetry.space_group_name_H-M   'P 1'
#
loop_
_entity.id
_entity.type
_entity.pdbx_description
1 polymer ?
#
loop_
_entity_poly.entity_id
_entity_poly.type
_entity_poly.pdbx_seq_one_letter_code
_entity_poly.pdbx_strand_id
1 'polypeptide(L)'
;MDKARGMDRQTAGREDPRYAQIVQGIDAIGQWSADERKNLADHLYAQVARDSSIREVHQVTLSGAGDSTKVFAVYQPNGDQPPMFHANVDTALRTAAVPPPAPAVDKDGYFTDPAITRKPIPALEKGDLPQINAIVLHRTESATAQSALNSFKTGTGAHFLIDKDGTIYQTASLNEKTYHVGKIKSRCMEEGTCTPEESKTIKDMGWNPGKLHNHEAAKAYPDRFPMNGDSVGIEVVGSYNAKTKTWDAPTPEQKAAIAKLVGMLQSEYGLQNNDVYQHDKISYKTPGEGAGLWDPKTQEIAPEQQQGAPKR
;
A
#
# COMPACT_ATOMS: atom_id res chain seq x y z
N MET A 1 39.39 5.98 1.44
CA MET A 1 39.01 5.42 2.75
C MET A 1 37.85 6.27 3.22
N ASP A 2 36.64 5.71 3.24
CA ASP A 2 35.59 6.11 4.17
C ASP A 2 34.53 5.00 4.17
N LYS A 3 34.64 4.15 5.20
CA LYS A 3 33.66 3.14 5.59
C LYS A 3 32.93 3.71 6.80
N ALA A 4 31.68 4.13 6.62
CA ALA A 4 30.64 4.34 7.65
C ALA A 4 29.49 5.04 6.91
N ARG A 5 28.21 4.64 6.92
CA ARG A 5 27.37 3.91 7.87
C ARG A 5 26.28 3.23 7.04
N GLY A 6 26.21 1.90 7.10
CA GLY A 6 24.98 1.18 6.82
C GLY A 6 24.49 0.63 8.15
N MET A 7 23.81 1.47 8.94
CA MET A 7 23.03 0.95 10.07
C MET A 7 21.84 0.20 9.47
N ASP A 8 21.76 -1.07 9.82
CA ASP A 8 20.73 -2.01 9.41
C ASP A 8 19.33 -1.45 9.77
N ARG A 9 18.41 -1.32 8.80
CA ARG A 9 17.08 -0.76 9.06
C ARG A 9 16.21 -1.64 9.97
N GLN A 10 16.55 -2.92 10.14
CA GLN A 10 15.93 -3.75 11.20
C GLN A 10 16.34 -3.29 12.61
N THR A 11 17.56 -2.77 12.76
CA THR A 11 18.02 -2.16 14.01
C THR A 11 17.46 -0.75 14.20
N ALA A 12 17.24 -0.01 13.11
CA ALA A 12 16.68 1.35 13.17
C ALA A 12 15.29 1.42 13.82
N GLY A 13 14.42 0.41 13.62
CA GLY A 13 13.13 0.32 14.31
C GLY A 13 13.24 0.06 15.82
N ARG A 14 14.34 -0.55 16.29
CA ARG A 14 14.67 -0.69 17.72
C ARG A 14 15.42 0.52 18.28
N GLU A 15 15.96 1.38 17.42
CA GLU A 15 16.61 2.65 17.78
C GLU A 15 15.63 3.84 17.80
N ASP A 16 14.38 3.66 17.38
CA ASP A 16 13.33 4.67 17.57
C ASP A 16 13.03 4.82 19.07
N PRO A 17 13.13 6.03 19.65
CA PRO A 17 12.90 6.25 21.07
C PRO A 17 11.48 5.82 21.52
N ARG A 18 10.49 5.83 20.61
CA ARG A 18 9.12 5.37 20.89
C ARG A 18 9.07 3.89 21.19
N TYR A 19 9.92 3.07 20.58
CA TYR A 19 10.00 1.64 20.87
C TYR A 19 10.47 1.41 22.31
N ALA A 20 11.51 2.11 22.75
CA ALA A 20 11.99 2.02 24.13
C ALA A 20 10.94 2.49 25.15
N GLN A 21 10.21 3.57 24.84
CA GLN A 21 9.07 4.04 25.65
C GLN A 21 7.95 3.00 25.76
N ILE A 22 7.64 2.32 24.65
CA ILE A 22 6.64 1.23 24.63
C ILE A 22 7.09 0.07 25.51
N VAL A 23 8.35 -0.38 25.39
CA VAL A 23 8.90 -1.48 26.20
C VAL A 23 8.83 -1.14 27.69
N GLN A 24 9.28 0.07 28.08
CA GLN A 24 9.21 0.54 29.47
C GLN A 24 7.77 0.62 29.97
N GLY A 25 6.86 1.12 29.14
CA GLY A 25 5.45 1.22 29.47
C GLY A 25 4.80 -0.15 29.66
N ILE A 26 5.13 -1.15 28.83
CA ILE A 26 4.65 -2.53 28.97
C ILE A 26 5.14 -3.15 30.28
N ASP A 27 6.42 -2.98 30.64
CA ASP A 27 6.96 -3.45 31.92
C ASP A 27 6.26 -2.79 33.13
N ALA A 28 5.77 -1.56 32.99
CA ALA A 28 5.10 -0.83 34.07
C ALA A 28 3.65 -1.30 34.32
N ILE A 29 2.98 -1.88 33.32
CA ILE A 29 1.55 -2.23 33.40
C ILE A 29 1.28 -3.70 33.72
N GLY A 30 2.31 -4.54 33.80
CA GLY A 30 2.13 -5.97 34.09
C GLY A 30 3.42 -6.76 34.24
N GLN A 31 3.29 -8.01 34.66
CA GLN A 31 4.42 -8.96 34.70
C GLN A 31 4.39 -9.81 33.44
N TRP A 32 5.40 -9.65 32.59
CA TRP A 32 5.51 -10.33 31.31
C TRP A 32 6.84 -11.07 31.25
N SER A 33 6.85 -12.26 30.64
CA SER A 33 8.11 -12.86 30.21
C SER A 33 8.82 -11.97 29.18
N ALA A 34 10.11 -12.23 28.96
CA ALA A 34 10.88 -11.47 27.98
C ALA A 34 10.29 -11.57 26.57
N ASP A 35 9.79 -12.75 26.19
CA ASP A 35 9.17 -12.99 24.89
C ASP A 35 7.79 -12.32 24.79
N GLU A 36 6.97 -12.38 25.84
CA GLU A 36 5.66 -11.73 25.86
C GLU A 36 5.77 -10.21 25.76
N ARG A 37 6.68 -9.61 26.53
CA ARG A 37 6.96 -8.17 26.43
C ARG A 37 7.40 -7.80 25.03
N LYS A 38 8.33 -8.57 24.46
CA LYS A 38 8.84 -8.31 23.12
C LYS A 38 7.71 -8.36 22.09
N ASN A 39 6.85 -9.37 22.16
CA ASN A 39 5.73 -9.53 21.22
C ASN A 39 4.72 -8.39 21.36
N LEU A 40 4.33 -8.02 22.58
CA LEU A 40 3.43 -6.88 22.81
C LEU A 40 4.06 -5.56 22.33
N ALA A 41 5.35 -5.35 22.59
CA ALA A 41 6.06 -4.15 22.17
C ALA A 41 6.16 -4.04 20.64
N ASP A 42 6.53 -5.12 19.97
CA ASP A 42 6.63 -5.17 18.52
C ASP A 42 5.26 -4.96 17.85
N HIS A 43 4.19 -5.57 18.35
CA HIS A 43 2.84 -5.38 17.83
C HIS A 43 2.33 -3.93 18.03
N LEU A 44 2.56 -3.37 19.22
CA LEU A 44 2.13 -2.01 19.52
C LEU A 44 2.94 -0.98 18.73
N TYR A 45 4.26 -1.18 18.63
CA TYR A 45 5.14 -0.30 17.87
C TYR A 45 4.86 -0.37 16.36
N ALA A 46 4.50 -1.52 15.81
CA ALA A 46 4.11 -1.63 14.41
C ALA A 46 2.94 -0.71 14.03
N GLN A 47 2.02 -0.43 14.97
CA GLN A 47 0.95 0.54 14.77
C GLN A 47 1.47 1.98 14.99
N VAL A 48 2.28 2.20 16.02
CA VAL A 48 2.86 3.53 16.30
C VAL A 48 3.74 4.03 15.15
N ALA A 49 4.52 3.15 14.53
CA ALA A 49 5.40 3.48 13.42
C ALA A 49 4.63 3.84 12.14
N ARG A 50 3.40 3.34 11.96
CA ARG A 50 2.54 3.62 10.81
C ARG A 50 1.80 4.96 10.93
N ASP A 51 1.59 5.45 12.14
CA ASP A 51 0.92 6.73 12.39
C ASP A 51 1.96 7.84 12.61
N SER A 52 2.21 8.61 11.56
CA SER A 52 3.16 9.73 11.57
C SER A 52 2.76 10.88 12.51
N SER A 53 1.51 10.91 13.00
CA SER A 53 1.05 11.88 14.00
C SER A 53 1.58 11.55 15.40
N ILE A 54 1.91 10.28 15.69
CA ILE A 54 2.45 9.86 16.97
C ILE A 54 3.94 10.17 17.02
N ARG A 55 4.27 11.38 17.46
CA ARG A 55 5.67 11.82 17.59
C ARG A 55 6.39 11.22 18.79
N GLU A 56 5.64 10.81 19.80
CA GLU A 56 6.15 10.25 21.05
C GLU A 56 5.08 9.38 21.71
N VAL A 57 5.49 8.47 22.60
CA VAL A 57 4.58 7.69 23.44
C VAL A 57 4.72 8.21 24.87
N HIS A 58 3.68 8.89 25.37
CA HIS A 58 3.67 9.48 26.70
C HIS A 58 3.42 8.43 27.79
N GLN A 59 2.52 7.49 27.50
CA GLN A 59 2.13 6.45 28.44
C GLN A 59 1.74 5.18 27.70
N VAL A 60 1.93 4.03 28.34
CA VAL A 60 1.28 2.77 27.94
C VAL A 60 0.31 2.38 29.05
N THR A 61 -0.89 1.94 28.70
CA THR A 61 -1.94 1.57 29.66
C THR A 61 -2.68 0.30 29.26
N LEU A 62 -3.31 -0.35 30.23
CA LEU A 62 -4.23 -1.46 30.01
C LEU A 62 -5.67 -0.96 30.08
N SER A 63 -6.51 -1.43 29.17
CA SER A 63 -7.96 -1.25 29.26
C SER A 63 -8.69 -2.49 28.76
N GLY A 64 -9.87 -2.77 29.32
CA GLY A 64 -10.64 -3.99 29.08
C GLY A 64 -10.65 -4.93 30.29
N ALA A 65 -11.30 -6.09 30.12
CA ALA A 65 -11.41 -7.11 31.16
C ALA A 65 -11.28 -8.53 30.58
N GLY A 66 -10.62 -9.43 31.31
CA GLY A 66 -10.44 -10.82 30.90
C GLY A 66 -9.72 -10.94 29.56
N ASP A 67 -10.25 -11.77 28.65
CA ASP A 67 -9.68 -12.03 27.33
C ASP A 67 -9.81 -10.86 26.34
N SER A 68 -10.46 -9.76 26.73
CA SER A 68 -10.58 -8.52 25.94
C SER A 68 -9.57 -7.43 26.34
N THR A 69 -8.62 -7.77 27.22
CA THR A 69 -7.65 -6.81 27.75
C THR A 69 -6.70 -6.37 26.63
N LYS A 70 -6.58 -5.05 26.43
CA LYS A 70 -5.72 -4.42 25.42
C LYS A 70 -4.69 -3.51 26.06
N VAL A 71 -3.50 -3.48 25.47
CA VAL A 71 -2.43 -2.52 25.76
C VAL A 71 -2.54 -1.36 24.79
N PHE A 72 -2.55 -0.12 25.28
CA PHE A 72 -2.66 1.09 24.48
C PHE A 72 -1.40 1.94 24.59
N ALA A 73 -0.95 2.50 23.48
CA ALA A 73 0.00 3.62 23.48
C ALA A 73 -0.77 4.94 23.47
N VAL A 74 -0.49 5.77 24.47
CA VAL A 74 -1.13 7.07 24.68
C VAL A 74 -0.24 8.17 24.14
N TYR A 75 -0.81 8.98 23.26
CA TYR A 75 -0.19 10.19 22.75
C TYR A 75 -0.96 11.42 23.25
N GLN A 76 -0.25 12.35 23.90
CA GLN A 76 -0.79 13.57 24.49
C GLN A 76 -0.08 14.82 23.95
N PRO A 77 -0.26 15.16 22.66
CA PRO A 77 0.42 16.32 22.05
C PRO A 77 0.13 17.67 22.74
N ASN A 78 -0.97 17.75 23.49
CA ASN A 78 -1.48 18.99 24.08
C ASN A 78 -1.57 18.93 25.62
N GLY A 79 -0.78 18.07 26.27
CA GLY A 79 -0.76 17.96 27.75
C GLY A 79 -2.09 17.46 28.31
N ASP A 80 -2.74 18.26 29.17
CA ASP A 80 -3.92 17.88 29.98
C ASP A 80 -5.22 17.64 29.19
N GLN A 81 -5.20 17.76 27.85
CA GLN A 81 -6.31 17.33 27.03
C GLN A 81 -6.47 15.80 27.11
N PRO A 82 -7.70 15.26 26.93
CA PRO A 82 -7.92 13.83 26.96
C PRO A 82 -6.94 13.10 26.04
N PRO A 83 -6.33 12.00 26.51
CA PRO A 83 -5.36 11.27 25.71
C PRO A 83 -5.99 10.78 24.42
N MET A 84 -5.29 10.97 23.30
CA MET A 84 -5.68 10.32 22.06
C MET A 84 -5.00 8.95 21.99
N PHE A 85 -5.84 7.93 21.81
CA PHE A 85 -5.40 6.55 21.66
C PHE A 85 -5.28 6.25 20.17
N HIS A 86 -4.06 6.01 19.70
CA HIS A 86 -3.79 5.81 18.27
C HIS A 86 -3.26 4.41 17.94
N ALA A 87 -2.79 3.67 18.94
CA ALA A 87 -2.29 2.32 18.76
C ALA A 87 -2.69 1.45 19.95
N ASN A 88 -3.14 0.22 19.67
CA ASN A 88 -3.46 -0.75 20.70
C ASN A 88 -3.19 -2.19 20.24
N VAL A 89 -2.78 -3.05 21.18
CA VAL A 89 -2.57 -4.48 20.92
C VAL A 89 -3.39 -5.29 21.93
N ASP A 90 -3.98 -6.38 21.46
CA ASP A 90 -4.65 -7.33 22.34
C ASP A 90 -3.63 -8.12 23.17
N THR A 91 -3.85 -8.24 24.48
CA THR A 91 -2.96 -9.03 25.34
C THR A 91 -2.95 -10.51 24.97
N ALA A 92 -3.97 -11.01 24.23
CA ALA A 92 -3.96 -12.36 23.67
C ALA A 92 -2.79 -12.58 22.69
N LEU A 93 -2.24 -11.51 22.09
CA LEU A 93 -1.10 -11.60 21.17
C LEU A 93 0.26 -11.69 21.88
N ARG A 94 0.30 -11.72 23.23
CA ARG A 94 1.56 -11.83 23.99
C ARG A 94 2.35 -13.11 23.69
N THR A 95 1.66 -14.21 23.39
CA THR A 95 2.29 -15.49 23.03
C THR A 95 2.45 -15.66 21.51
N ALA A 96 1.85 -14.78 20.72
CA ALA A 96 2.03 -14.76 19.27
C ALA A 96 3.30 -13.98 18.94
N ALA A 97 4.27 -14.65 18.32
CA ALA A 97 5.37 -13.94 17.68
C ALA A 97 4.76 -12.98 16.65
N VAL A 98 5.25 -11.74 16.62
CA VAL A 98 4.84 -10.78 15.59
C VAL A 98 5.08 -11.45 14.24
N PRO A 99 4.06 -11.60 13.37
CA PRO A 99 4.31 -12.04 12.01
C PRO A 99 5.39 -11.11 11.46
N PRO A 100 6.42 -11.62 10.75
CA PRO A 100 7.54 -10.81 10.31
C PRO A 100 7.03 -9.51 9.68
N PRO A 101 7.69 -8.35 9.88
CA PRO A 101 7.24 -7.11 9.26
C PRO A 101 7.11 -7.35 7.76
N ALA A 102 5.88 -7.35 7.25
CA ALA A 102 5.58 -7.64 5.85
C ALA A 102 5.43 -6.33 5.08
N PRO A 103 6.18 -6.07 3.99
CA PRO A 103 7.48 -6.65 3.62
C PRO A 103 8.57 -5.59 3.52
N ALA A 104 9.76 -5.91 4.03
CA ALA A 104 10.94 -5.10 3.76
C ALA A 104 11.22 -5.06 2.24
N VAL A 105 11.20 -3.87 1.66
CA VAL A 105 11.78 -3.65 0.34
C VAL A 105 13.29 -3.60 0.51
N ASP A 106 14.02 -4.45 -0.22
CA ASP A 106 15.47 -4.46 -0.20
C ASP A 106 16.05 -3.16 -0.78
N LYS A 107 17.35 -2.95 -0.60
CA LYS A 107 18.05 -1.76 -1.12
C LYS A 107 17.93 -1.59 -2.65
N ASP A 108 17.63 -2.66 -3.38
CA ASP A 108 17.49 -2.66 -4.83
C ASP A 108 16.03 -2.42 -5.26
N GLY A 109 15.13 -2.15 -4.31
CA GLY A 109 13.73 -1.83 -4.56
C GLY A 109 12.85 -3.07 -4.79
N TYR A 110 13.26 -4.25 -4.32
CA TYR A 110 12.49 -5.48 -4.47
C TYR A 110 11.97 -5.99 -3.12
N PHE A 111 10.72 -6.44 -3.09
CA PHE A 111 10.18 -7.07 -1.90
C PHE A 111 10.91 -8.37 -1.58
N THR A 112 11.13 -8.62 -0.29
CA THR A 112 11.74 -9.88 0.19
C THR A 112 10.72 -10.96 0.55
N ASP A 113 9.42 -10.73 0.39
CA ASP A 113 8.37 -11.73 0.66
C ASP A 113 8.46 -12.89 -0.35
N PRO A 114 8.56 -14.15 0.12
CA PRO A 114 8.73 -15.31 -0.77
C PRO A 114 7.53 -15.58 -1.69
N ALA A 115 6.35 -15.00 -1.43
CA ALA A 115 5.20 -15.08 -2.32
C ALA A 115 5.30 -14.14 -3.53
N ILE A 116 6.28 -13.22 -3.55
CA ILE A 116 6.55 -12.34 -4.68
C ILE A 116 7.72 -12.90 -5.47
N THR A 117 7.45 -13.32 -6.70
CA THR A 117 8.49 -13.79 -7.62
C THR A 117 9.21 -12.59 -8.23
N ARG A 118 10.47 -12.38 -7.87
CA ARG A 118 11.33 -11.37 -8.51
C ARG A 118 11.62 -11.78 -9.95
N LYS A 119 11.15 -10.98 -10.92
CA LYS A 119 11.28 -11.23 -12.37
C LYS A 119 11.63 -9.93 -13.11
N PRO A 120 12.81 -9.34 -12.86
CA PRO A 120 13.17 -8.02 -13.35
C PRO A 120 13.17 -7.96 -14.88
N ILE A 121 12.60 -6.88 -15.42
CA ILE A 121 12.60 -6.55 -16.85
C ILE A 121 13.22 -5.16 -16.97
N PRO A 122 14.54 -5.05 -17.23
CA PRO A 122 15.25 -3.77 -17.26
C PRO A 122 14.65 -2.73 -18.21
N ALA A 123 13.99 -3.19 -19.29
CA ALA A 123 13.31 -2.29 -20.23
C ALA A 123 12.18 -1.46 -19.58
N LEU A 124 11.62 -1.90 -18.45
CA LEU A 124 10.55 -1.20 -17.74
C LEU A 124 11.04 -0.07 -16.84
N GLU A 125 12.31 -0.09 -16.42
CA GLU A 125 12.89 0.89 -15.48
C GLU A 125 13.22 2.18 -16.26
N LYS A 126 12.51 3.27 -15.95
CA LYS A 126 12.56 4.54 -16.71
C LYS A 126 13.16 5.71 -15.94
N GLY A 127 13.89 5.45 -14.86
CA GLY A 127 14.52 6.43 -13.98
C GLY A 127 13.81 6.56 -12.64
N ASP A 128 14.41 7.32 -11.74
CA ASP A 128 14.07 7.38 -10.32
C ASP A 128 12.57 7.52 -10.00
N LEU A 129 12.13 6.73 -9.03
CA LEU A 129 10.86 6.82 -8.31
C LEU A 129 11.14 7.21 -6.84
N PRO A 130 11.33 8.50 -6.55
CA PRO A 130 11.80 8.94 -5.22
C PRO A 130 10.72 8.84 -4.14
N GLN A 131 9.46 8.75 -4.53
CA GLN A 131 8.30 8.66 -3.64
C GLN A 131 7.21 7.82 -4.28
N ILE A 132 6.47 7.09 -3.47
CA ILE A 132 5.29 6.32 -3.90
C ILE A 132 4.11 6.89 -3.13
N ASN A 133 3.20 7.55 -3.83
CA ASN A 133 2.01 8.20 -3.26
C ASN A 133 0.74 7.42 -3.56
N ALA A 134 0.77 6.47 -4.50
CA ALA A 134 -0.43 5.77 -4.95
C ALA A 134 -0.13 4.42 -5.59
N ILE A 135 -1.18 3.60 -5.68
CA ILE A 135 -1.22 2.35 -6.44
C ILE A 135 -2.22 2.52 -7.59
N VAL A 136 -1.86 2.10 -8.80
CA VAL A 136 -2.76 2.10 -9.96
C VAL A 136 -2.96 0.68 -10.42
N LEU A 137 -4.22 0.24 -10.46
CA LEU A 137 -4.62 -1.11 -10.87
C LEU A 137 -5.03 -1.15 -12.33
N HIS A 138 -4.49 -2.13 -13.05
CA HIS A 138 -4.62 -2.31 -14.50
C HIS A 138 -5.10 -3.72 -14.85
N ARG A 139 -5.57 -3.89 -16.08
CA ARG A 139 -5.69 -5.20 -16.72
C ARG A 139 -4.87 -5.20 -18.00
N THR A 140 -4.15 -6.30 -18.20
CA THR A 140 -3.13 -6.46 -19.25
C THR A 140 -3.66 -6.55 -20.69
N GLU A 141 -4.97 -6.70 -20.89
CA GLU A 141 -5.56 -7.12 -22.18
C GLU A 141 -4.93 -8.41 -22.74
N SER A 142 -4.44 -9.28 -21.85
CA SER A 142 -3.77 -10.52 -22.21
C SER A 142 -4.46 -11.73 -21.56
N ALA A 143 -4.36 -12.88 -22.21
CA ALA A 143 -4.91 -14.13 -21.71
C ALA A 143 -3.99 -14.83 -20.69
N THR A 144 -2.69 -14.53 -20.68
CA THR A 144 -1.68 -15.19 -19.84
C THR A 144 -0.63 -14.22 -19.32
N ALA A 145 -0.03 -14.50 -18.16
CA ALA A 145 1.10 -13.71 -17.67
C ALA A 145 2.30 -13.75 -18.63
N GLN A 146 2.56 -14.90 -19.28
CA GLN A 146 3.69 -15.00 -20.21
C GLN A 146 3.55 -14.05 -21.42
N SER A 147 2.31 -13.84 -21.90
CA SER A 147 2.03 -12.86 -22.96
C SER A 147 2.31 -11.43 -22.47
N ALA A 148 1.79 -11.07 -21.29
CA ALA A 148 2.01 -9.75 -20.68
C ALA A 148 3.50 -9.47 -20.44
N LEU A 149 4.23 -10.43 -19.84
CA LEU A 149 5.67 -10.33 -19.58
C LEU A 149 6.49 -10.19 -20.87
N ASN A 150 6.06 -10.81 -21.97
CA ASN A 150 6.71 -10.63 -23.26
C ASN A 150 6.47 -9.22 -23.81
N SER A 151 5.25 -8.68 -23.67
CA SER A 151 4.93 -7.30 -24.04
C SER A 151 5.76 -6.29 -23.26
N PHE A 152 5.94 -6.51 -21.95
CA PHE A 152 6.74 -5.63 -21.08
C PHE A 152 8.18 -5.43 -21.54
N LYS A 153 8.75 -6.37 -22.29
CA LYS A 153 10.10 -6.25 -22.88
C LYS A 153 10.21 -5.11 -23.90
N THR A 154 9.09 -4.58 -24.41
CA THR A 154 9.06 -3.38 -25.26
C THR A 154 9.26 -2.09 -24.46
N GLY A 155 9.23 -2.16 -23.13
CA GLY A 155 9.54 -1.05 -22.22
C GLY A 155 8.35 -0.24 -21.76
N THR A 156 7.13 -0.75 -21.92
CA THR A 156 5.89 -0.23 -21.33
C THR A 156 5.25 -1.34 -20.50
N GLY A 157 4.80 -1.03 -19.29
CA GLY A 157 4.34 -2.03 -18.33
C GLY A 157 4.41 -1.50 -16.89
N ALA A 158 4.19 -2.39 -15.92
CA ALA A 158 4.02 -2.05 -14.52
C ALA A 158 5.11 -2.65 -13.62
N HIS A 159 5.12 -2.26 -12.34
CA HIS A 159 6.05 -2.80 -11.34
C HIS A 159 5.69 -4.22 -10.95
N PHE A 160 4.41 -4.56 -10.98
CA PHE A 160 3.90 -5.90 -10.66
C PHE A 160 2.99 -6.44 -11.74
N LEU A 161 2.97 -7.77 -11.85
CA LEU A 161 2.01 -8.55 -12.63
C LEU A 161 1.41 -9.66 -11.76
N ILE A 162 0.09 -9.83 -11.82
CA ILE A 162 -0.64 -10.90 -11.13
C ILE A 162 -1.29 -11.82 -12.17
N ASP A 163 -0.88 -13.09 -12.18
CA ASP A 163 -1.46 -14.10 -13.08
C ASP A 163 -2.84 -14.59 -12.60
N LYS A 164 -3.55 -15.35 -13.44
CA LYS A 164 -4.89 -15.89 -13.14
C LYS A 164 -4.93 -16.78 -11.89
N ASP A 165 -3.82 -17.44 -11.57
CA ASP A 165 -3.68 -18.31 -10.39
C ASP A 165 -3.24 -17.56 -9.11
N GLY A 166 -3.13 -16.22 -9.17
CA GLY A 166 -2.69 -15.39 -8.05
C GLY A 166 -1.18 -15.29 -7.90
N THR A 167 -0.36 -15.89 -8.78
CA THR A 167 1.09 -15.69 -8.77
C THR A 167 1.43 -14.22 -8.96
N ILE A 168 2.21 -13.65 -8.03
CA ILE A 168 2.67 -12.26 -8.08
C ILE A 168 4.10 -12.24 -8.62
N TYR A 169 4.32 -11.48 -9.69
CA TYR A 169 5.64 -11.16 -10.21
C TYR A 169 5.96 -9.70 -9.93
N GLN A 170 7.15 -9.42 -9.39
CA GLN A 170 7.72 -8.07 -9.41
C GLN A 170 8.63 -7.91 -10.61
N THR A 171 8.26 -7.03 -11.54
CA THR A 171 8.89 -6.87 -12.85
C THR A 171 9.80 -5.66 -12.97
N ALA A 172 9.72 -4.70 -12.03
CA ALA A 172 10.63 -3.56 -11.95
C ALA A 172 10.93 -3.22 -10.49
N SER A 173 12.08 -2.58 -10.26
CA SER A 173 12.43 -2.01 -8.96
C SER A 173 11.42 -0.94 -8.52
N LEU A 174 11.09 -0.89 -7.23
CA LEU A 174 10.32 0.20 -6.61
C LEU A 174 11.13 1.50 -6.45
N ASN A 175 12.43 1.48 -6.79
CA ASN A 175 13.26 2.69 -6.89
C ASN A 175 13.17 3.32 -8.29
N GLU A 176 12.52 2.65 -9.24
CA GLU A 176 12.48 3.01 -10.66
C GLU A 176 11.03 3.16 -11.11
N LYS A 177 10.70 4.27 -11.76
CA LYS A 177 9.36 4.44 -12.33
C LYS A 177 9.19 3.56 -13.56
N THR A 178 7.98 3.07 -13.77
CA THR A 178 7.59 2.46 -15.05
C THR A 178 6.61 3.34 -15.82
N TYR A 179 6.46 3.11 -17.12
CA TYR A 179 5.43 3.76 -17.92
C TYR A 179 4.14 2.93 -17.89
N HIS A 180 3.24 3.25 -16.95
CA HIS A 180 1.97 2.52 -16.78
C HIS A 180 0.70 3.39 -16.77
N VAL A 181 0.78 4.69 -16.43
CA VAL A 181 -0.39 5.59 -16.33
C VAL A 181 -0.70 6.31 -17.65
N GLY A 182 0.32 6.89 -18.28
CA GLY A 182 0.15 7.77 -19.44
C GLY A 182 -0.42 9.15 -19.06
N LYS A 183 -1.29 9.70 -19.91
CA LYS A 183 -1.87 11.05 -19.74
C LYS A 183 -3.02 11.02 -18.75
N ILE A 184 -2.84 11.65 -17.59
CA ILE A 184 -3.90 11.80 -16.59
C ILE A 184 -5.00 12.77 -17.03
N LYS A 185 -6.21 12.52 -16.54
CA LYS A 185 -7.34 13.46 -16.57
C LYS A 185 -7.21 14.51 -15.46
N SER A 186 -8.11 15.48 -15.46
CA SER A 186 -8.20 16.43 -14.35
C SER A 186 -8.91 15.82 -13.15
N ARG A 187 -8.23 15.76 -12.01
CA ARG A 187 -8.80 15.21 -10.77
C ARG A 187 -10.05 15.99 -10.36
N CYS A 188 -9.95 17.31 -10.31
CA CYS A 188 -11.05 18.13 -9.84
C CYS A 188 -12.29 18.04 -10.76
N MET A 189 -12.10 17.81 -12.06
CA MET A 189 -13.22 17.68 -13.00
C MET A 189 -13.92 16.33 -12.80
N GLU A 190 -13.16 15.25 -12.62
CA GLU A 190 -13.71 13.92 -12.38
C GLU A 190 -14.38 13.82 -10.99
N GLU A 191 -13.85 14.53 -9.98
CA GLU A 191 -14.40 14.54 -8.61
C GLU A 191 -15.46 15.64 -8.39
N GLY A 192 -15.67 16.55 -9.35
CA GLY A 192 -16.62 17.66 -9.23
C GLY A 192 -16.21 18.74 -8.22
N THR A 193 -14.91 18.89 -7.96
CA THR A 193 -14.34 19.78 -6.94
C THR A 193 -13.63 21.00 -7.53
N CYS A 194 -13.61 21.17 -8.86
CA CYS A 194 -12.92 22.32 -9.47
C CYS A 194 -13.52 23.66 -9.05
N THR A 195 -12.65 24.65 -8.87
CA THR A 195 -13.09 26.05 -8.79
C THR A 195 -13.69 26.50 -10.13
N PRO A 196 -14.50 27.58 -10.16
CA PRO A 196 -15.01 28.14 -11.39
C PRO A 196 -13.90 28.56 -12.38
N GLU A 197 -12.81 29.13 -11.86
CA GLU A 197 -11.67 29.60 -12.66
C GLU A 197 -10.92 28.43 -13.28
N GLU A 198 -10.69 27.37 -12.50
CA GLU A 198 -10.02 26.16 -12.97
C GLU A 198 -10.89 25.43 -14.01
N SER A 199 -12.18 25.30 -13.73
CA SER A 199 -13.16 24.74 -14.65
C SER A 199 -13.17 25.48 -15.99
N LYS A 200 -13.13 26.81 -15.95
CA LYS A 200 -13.06 27.65 -17.14
C LYS A 200 -11.75 27.40 -17.90
N THR A 201 -10.62 27.40 -17.19
CA THR A 201 -9.29 27.16 -17.77
C THR A 201 -9.23 25.82 -18.50
N ILE A 202 -9.73 24.75 -17.88
CA ILE A 202 -9.77 23.40 -18.48
C ILE A 202 -10.71 23.38 -19.69
N LYS A 203 -11.91 23.96 -19.60
CA LYS A 203 -12.87 24.02 -20.73
C LYS A 203 -12.30 24.80 -21.91
N ASP A 204 -11.61 25.90 -21.67
CA ASP A 204 -10.96 26.72 -22.69
C ASP A 204 -9.83 25.95 -23.43
N MET A 205 -9.32 24.84 -22.87
CA MET A 205 -8.36 23.97 -23.58
C MET A 205 -8.99 23.13 -24.70
N GLY A 206 -10.31 22.89 -24.63
CA GLY A 206 -11.00 21.93 -25.50
C GLY A 206 -10.51 20.49 -25.31
N TRP A 207 -10.79 19.61 -26.28
CA TRP A 207 -10.28 18.23 -26.25
C TRP A 207 -8.80 18.20 -26.61
N ASN A 208 -7.94 18.38 -25.60
CA ASN A 208 -6.50 18.26 -25.72
C ASN A 208 -5.91 17.53 -24.50
N PRO A 209 -5.93 16.19 -24.49
CA PRO A 209 -5.41 15.38 -23.38
C PRO A 209 -3.95 15.68 -23.01
N GLY A 210 -3.12 16.07 -23.99
CA GLY A 210 -1.72 16.43 -23.72
C GLY A 210 -1.60 17.74 -22.97
N LYS A 211 -2.34 18.77 -23.38
CA LYS A 211 -2.38 20.06 -22.69
C LYS A 211 -2.97 19.93 -21.28
N LEU A 212 -4.05 19.17 -21.14
CA LEU A 212 -4.65 18.89 -19.83
C LEU A 212 -3.69 18.13 -18.92
N HIS A 213 -3.03 17.08 -19.44
CA HIS A 213 -2.02 16.35 -18.69
C HIS A 213 -0.91 17.26 -18.17
N ASN A 214 -0.36 18.13 -19.02
CA ASN A 214 0.70 19.05 -18.63
C ASN A 214 0.23 20.06 -17.57
N HIS A 215 -1.02 20.52 -17.67
CA HIS A 215 -1.64 21.40 -16.68
C HIS A 215 -1.80 20.70 -15.33
N GLU A 216 -2.29 19.46 -15.32
CA GLU A 216 -2.41 18.66 -14.10
C GLU A 216 -1.06 18.28 -13.51
N ALA A 217 -0.09 17.91 -14.34
CA ALA A 217 1.26 17.52 -13.91
C ALA A 217 2.04 18.64 -13.20
N ALA A 218 1.65 19.90 -13.41
CA ALA A 218 2.21 21.05 -12.69
C ALA A 218 1.71 21.16 -11.24
N LYS A 219 0.63 20.44 -10.88
CA LYS A 219 0.07 20.41 -9.52
C LYS A 219 0.79 19.39 -8.66
N ALA A 220 0.81 19.64 -7.35
CA ALA A 220 1.26 18.65 -6.38
C ALA A 220 0.25 17.50 -6.27
N TYR A 221 0.71 16.31 -5.90
CA TYR A 221 -0.19 15.31 -5.32
C TYR A 221 -0.58 15.78 -3.90
N PRO A 222 -1.85 15.70 -3.48
CA PRO A 222 -2.97 15.01 -4.11
C PRO A 222 -3.90 15.88 -5.00
N ASP A 223 -3.57 17.14 -5.31
CA ASP A 223 -4.43 18.02 -6.13
C ASP A 223 -4.61 17.55 -7.59
N ARG A 224 -3.79 16.58 -8.01
CA ARG A 224 -3.90 15.83 -9.27
C ARG A 224 -3.94 14.32 -9.00
N PHE A 225 -4.32 13.55 -10.02
CA PHE A 225 -4.15 12.10 -10.01
C PHE A 225 -2.67 11.68 -10.00
N PRO A 226 -2.36 10.45 -9.54
CA PRO A 226 -1.00 9.92 -9.58
C PRO A 226 -0.49 9.75 -11.01
N MET A 227 0.83 9.82 -11.15
CA MET A 227 1.58 9.71 -12.40
C MET A 227 2.60 8.58 -12.30
N ASN A 228 3.24 8.25 -13.43
CA ASN A 228 4.34 7.27 -13.44
C ASN A 228 5.41 7.56 -12.38
N GLY A 229 5.75 8.84 -12.16
CA GLY A 229 6.85 9.25 -11.28
C GLY A 229 6.51 9.30 -9.79
N ASP A 230 5.29 8.93 -9.39
CA ASP A 230 4.89 8.89 -7.97
C ASP A 230 3.87 7.79 -7.65
N SER A 231 3.81 6.73 -8.47
CA SER A 231 2.90 5.62 -8.22
C SER A 231 3.43 4.27 -8.66
N VAL A 232 2.85 3.24 -8.08
CA VAL A 232 3.11 1.84 -8.40
C VAL A 232 1.98 1.28 -9.25
N GLY A 233 2.29 0.90 -10.49
CA GLY A 233 1.39 0.07 -11.30
C GLY A 233 1.36 -1.40 -10.88
N ILE A 234 0.16 -1.98 -10.83
CA ILE A 234 -0.09 -3.42 -10.72
C ILE A 234 -0.96 -3.87 -11.90
N GLU A 235 -0.42 -4.75 -12.73
CA GLU A 235 -1.11 -5.34 -13.87
C GLU A 235 -1.74 -6.69 -13.50
N VAL A 236 -3.00 -6.89 -13.86
CA VAL A 236 -3.72 -8.15 -13.59
C VAL A 236 -4.06 -8.84 -14.91
N VAL A 237 -3.75 -10.14 -15.03
CA VAL A 237 -4.03 -10.88 -16.26
C VAL A 237 -5.54 -10.96 -16.51
N GLY A 238 -5.98 -10.41 -17.64
CA GLY A 238 -7.39 -10.32 -17.99
C GLY A 238 -7.58 -9.75 -19.38
N SER A 239 -8.49 -10.36 -20.14
CA SER A 239 -8.81 -9.95 -21.51
C SER A 239 -10.01 -9.00 -21.56
N TYR A 240 -10.08 -8.20 -22.62
CA TYR A 240 -11.24 -7.37 -22.93
C TYR A 240 -12.05 -8.00 -24.08
N ASN A 241 -13.36 -8.14 -23.89
CA ASN A 241 -14.27 -8.58 -24.93
C ASN A 241 -14.88 -7.36 -25.63
N ALA A 242 -14.42 -7.07 -26.84
CA ALA A 242 -14.87 -5.93 -27.62
C ALA A 242 -16.36 -5.99 -28.02
N LYS A 243 -16.98 -7.18 -28.07
CA LYS A 243 -18.40 -7.35 -28.42
C LYS A 243 -19.30 -6.96 -27.25
N THR A 244 -18.98 -7.46 -26.05
CA THR A 244 -19.76 -7.20 -24.83
C THR A 244 -19.32 -5.93 -24.13
N LYS A 245 -18.17 -5.35 -24.50
CA LYS A 245 -17.53 -4.22 -23.84
C LYS A 245 -17.24 -4.49 -22.36
N THR A 246 -16.80 -5.70 -22.05
CA THR A 246 -16.52 -6.14 -20.68
C THR A 246 -15.12 -6.71 -20.56
N TRP A 247 -14.50 -6.46 -19.43
CA TRP A 247 -13.29 -7.13 -19.00
C TRP A 247 -13.60 -8.46 -18.32
N ASP A 248 -12.66 -9.39 -18.36
CA ASP A 248 -12.68 -10.55 -17.49
C ASP A 248 -12.87 -10.13 -16.03
N ALA A 249 -13.77 -10.82 -15.33
CA ALA A 249 -13.83 -10.73 -13.88
C ALA A 249 -12.51 -11.29 -13.28
N PRO A 250 -11.96 -10.66 -12.22
CA PRO A 250 -10.78 -11.21 -11.56
C PRO A 250 -11.15 -12.51 -10.83
N THR A 251 -10.26 -13.48 -10.88
CA THR A 251 -10.41 -14.76 -10.17
C THR A 251 -10.33 -14.56 -8.65
N PRO A 252 -10.83 -15.49 -7.83
CA PRO A 252 -10.64 -15.45 -6.38
C PRO A 252 -9.16 -15.35 -5.98
N GLU A 253 -8.29 -16.08 -6.67
CA GLU A 253 -6.85 -16.10 -6.43
C GLU A 253 -6.22 -14.75 -6.77
N GLN A 254 -6.63 -14.12 -7.88
CA GLN A 254 -6.23 -12.75 -8.22
C GLN A 254 -6.67 -11.76 -7.15
N LYS A 255 -7.92 -11.85 -6.66
CA LYS A 255 -8.39 -10.96 -5.58
C LYS A 255 -7.59 -11.13 -4.31
N ALA A 256 -7.26 -12.36 -3.92
CA ALA A 256 -6.41 -12.64 -2.76
C ALA A 256 -4.98 -12.10 -2.94
N ALA A 257 -4.41 -12.25 -4.14
CA ALA A 257 -3.09 -11.72 -4.48
C ALA A 257 -3.06 -10.18 -4.49
N ILE A 258 -4.09 -9.54 -5.06
CA ILE A 258 -4.26 -8.08 -5.02
C ILE A 258 -4.39 -7.62 -3.56
N ALA A 259 -5.22 -8.28 -2.75
CA ALA A 259 -5.38 -8.01 -1.33
C ALA A 259 -4.04 -8.03 -0.58
N LYS A 260 -3.28 -9.12 -0.77
CA LYS A 260 -1.95 -9.26 -0.18
C LYS A 260 -1.00 -8.15 -0.66
N LEU A 261 -0.89 -7.95 -1.97
CA LEU A 261 0.07 -7.00 -2.55
C LEU A 261 -0.24 -5.54 -2.19
N VAL A 262 -1.50 -5.13 -2.28
CA VAL A 262 -1.93 -3.79 -1.91
C VAL A 262 -1.71 -3.57 -0.41
N GLY A 263 -2.06 -4.51 0.46
CA GLY A 263 -1.81 -4.40 1.89
C GLY A 263 -0.31 -4.28 2.23
N MET A 264 0.54 -5.02 1.50
CA MET A 264 2.00 -4.92 1.62
C MET A 264 2.52 -3.54 1.20
N LEU A 265 2.08 -3.01 0.06
CA LEU A 265 2.46 -1.67 -0.42
C LEU A 265 1.93 -0.56 0.49
N GLN A 266 0.69 -0.68 0.99
CA GLN A 266 0.11 0.24 1.96
C GLN A 266 0.92 0.26 3.26
N SER A 267 1.32 -0.91 3.76
CA SER A 267 2.15 -1.02 4.97
C SER A 267 3.54 -0.42 4.79
N GLU A 268 4.20 -0.65 3.65
CA GLU A 268 5.57 -0.18 3.40
C GLU A 268 5.65 1.33 3.15
N TYR A 269 4.67 1.89 2.43
CA TYR A 269 4.69 3.29 1.98
C TYR A 269 3.66 4.20 2.68
N GLY A 270 2.93 3.69 3.69
CA GLY A 270 1.94 4.47 4.45
C GLY A 270 0.69 4.83 3.65
N LEU A 271 0.40 4.11 2.57
CA LEU A 271 -0.73 4.41 1.67
C LEU A 271 -2.06 3.99 2.30
N GLN A 272 -3.12 4.70 1.93
CA GLN A 272 -4.48 4.47 2.41
C GLN A 272 -5.38 3.92 1.29
N ASN A 273 -6.62 3.58 1.62
CA ASN A 273 -7.57 3.03 0.65
C ASN A 273 -7.93 4.01 -0.49
N ASN A 274 -7.87 5.32 -0.21
CA ASN A 274 -8.09 6.37 -1.21
C ASN A 274 -6.86 6.63 -2.10
N ASP A 275 -5.72 5.98 -1.83
CA ASP A 275 -4.51 6.03 -2.68
C ASP A 275 -4.47 4.88 -3.70
N VAL A 276 -5.51 4.04 -3.76
CA VAL A 276 -5.64 2.92 -4.71
C VAL A 276 -6.61 3.29 -5.82
N TYR A 277 -6.09 3.46 -7.03
CA TYR A 277 -6.81 3.98 -8.18
C TYR A 277 -7.08 2.92 -9.25
N GLN A 278 -8.23 3.04 -9.90
CA GLN A 278 -8.55 2.31 -11.13
C GLN A 278 -8.05 3.12 -12.34
N HIS A 279 -7.33 2.47 -13.26
CA HIS A 279 -6.67 3.18 -14.35
C HIS A 279 -7.63 3.98 -15.26
N ASP A 280 -8.80 3.43 -15.58
CA ASP A 280 -9.82 4.07 -16.42
C ASP A 280 -10.45 5.32 -15.79
N LYS A 281 -10.34 5.48 -14.47
CA LYS A 281 -10.83 6.66 -13.76
C LYS A 281 -9.86 7.81 -13.87
N ILE A 282 -8.56 7.54 -13.78
CA ILE A 282 -7.53 8.58 -13.73
C ILE A 282 -6.93 8.94 -15.10
N SER A 283 -7.08 8.06 -16.11
CA SER A 283 -6.44 8.19 -17.43
C SER A 283 -7.42 7.80 -18.56
N TYR A 284 -7.02 8.07 -19.81
CA TYR A 284 -7.84 7.82 -21.00
C TYR A 284 -7.72 6.38 -21.48
N LYS A 285 -8.35 5.47 -20.75
CA LYS A 285 -8.28 4.02 -21.01
C LYS A 285 -9.63 3.39 -21.28
N THR A 286 -9.61 2.13 -21.72
CA THR A 286 -10.82 1.36 -21.98
C THR A 286 -11.64 1.28 -20.68
N PRO A 287 -12.92 1.71 -20.70
CA PRO A 287 -13.75 1.74 -19.50
C PRO A 287 -13.76 0.38 -18.76
N GLY A 288 -13.62 0.43 -17.44
CA GLY A 288 -13.63 -0.75 -16.58
C GLY A 288 -12.30 -1.50 -16.46
N GLU A 289 -11.21 -1.01 -17.04
CA GLU A 289 -9.88 -1.64 -16.96
C GLU A 289 -9.46 -1.95 -15.52
N GLY A 290 -9.64 -1.00 -14.58
CA GLY A 290 -9.33 -1.20 -13.16
C GLY A 290 -10.51 -1.71 -12.33
N ALA A 291 -11.71 -1.79 -12.91
CA ALA A 291 -12.93 -2.02 -12.15
C ALA A 291 -13.01 -3.43 -11.54
N GLY A 292 -13.40 -3.50 -10.26
CA GLY A 292 -13.60 -4.74 -9.52
C GLY A 292 -12.32 -5.46 -9.09
N LEU A 293 -11.14 -4.86 -9.33
CA LEU A 293 -9.86 -5.41 -8.88
C LEU A 293 -9.60 -5.17 -7.38
N TRP A 294 -10.09 -4.06 -6.84
CA TRP A 294 -9.94 -3.69 -5.43
C TRP A 294 -11.27 -3.22 -4.85
N ASP A 295 -11.58 -3.72 -3.66
CA ASP A 295 -12.71 -3.28 -2.85
C ASP A 295 -12.24 -3.10 -1.40
N PRO A 296 -12.05 -1.84 -0.94
CA PRO A 296 -11.64 -1.55 0.43
C PRO A 296 -12.53 -2.22 1.48
N LYS A 297 -13.84 -2.33 1.21
CA LYS A 297 -14.82 -2.86 2.16
C LYS A 297 -14.65 -4.36 2.39
N THR A 298 -14.10 -5.08 1.41
CA THR A 298 -13.81 -6.52 1.57
C THR A 298 -12.57 -6.79 2.41
N GLN A 299 -11.74 -5.77 2.65
CA GLN A 299 -10.50 -5.89 3.42
C GLN A 299 -10.70 -5.59 4.91
N GLU A 300 -11.74 -4.83 5.27
CA GLU A 300 -12.11 -4.54 6.66
C GLU A 300 -12.78 -5.74 7.36
N ILE A 301 -13.18 -6.79 6.62
CA ILE A 301 -13.96 -7.94 7.15
C ILE A 301 -13.12 -9.20 7.39
N ALA A 302 -11.79 -9.15 7.22
CA ALA A 302 -10.95 -10.32 7.46
C ALA A 302 -10.23 -10.25 8.82
N PRO A 303 -10.96 -10.54 9.90
CA PRO A 303 -10.49 -11.57 10.83
C PRO A 303 -11.58 -12.61 11.13
N GLU A 304 -11.14 -13.87 11.26
CA GLU A 304 -11.95 -15.08 11.54
C GLU A 304 -12.91 -15.53 10.44
N GLN A 305 -12.64 -16.69 9.84
CA GLN A 305 -13.49 -17.90 9.95
C GLN A 305 -12.90 -19.04 9.10
N GLN A 306 -12.24 -19.99 9.77
CA GLN A 306 -12.39 -21.43 9.49
C GLN A 306 -11.73 -22.23 10.63
N GLN A 307 -12.43 -22.31 11.76
CA GLN A 307 -12.38 -23.52 12.57
C GLN A 307 -13.73 -24.19 12.44
N GLY A 308 -13.73 -25.38 11.84
CA GLY A 308 -14.92 -26.20 11.66
C GLY A 308 -15.52 -26.57 13.01
N ALA A 309 -16.82 -26.36 13.14
CA ALA A 309 -17.59 -26.93 14.23
C ALA A 309 -17.58 -28.46 14.11
N PRO A 310 -17.24 -29.21 15.18
CA PRO A 310 -17.45 -30.65 15.19
C PRO A 310 -18.96 -30.93 15.27
N LYS A 311 -19.45 -31.75 14.35
CA LYS A 311 -20.80 -32.32 14.42
C LYS A 311 -20.90 -33.18 15.68
N ARG A 312 -21.92 -32.91 16.50
CA ARG A 312 -22.54 -33.89 17.40
C ARG A 312 -23.96 -34.13 16.92
#